data_AF-A0A4Q4BZ32-F1
#
_entry.id   AF-A0A4Q4BZ32-F1
#
_cell.length_a   1.000
_cell.length_b   1.000
_cell.length_c   1.000
_cell.angle_alpha   90.00
_cell.angle_beta   90.00
_cell.angle_gamma   90.00
#
_symmetry.space_group_name_H-M   'P 1'
#
loop_
_entity.id
_entity.type
_entity.pdbx_description
1 polymer ?
#
loop_
_entity_poly.entity_id
_entity_poly.type
_entity_poly.pdbx_seq_one_letter_code
_entity_poly.pdbx_strand_id
1 'polypeptide(L)'
;MTTLPLPAYAQLSEADADALTELYRRGTPPNTLRAWERDLAYIAAWKMAAFGQPLSWPEDEKVALRFILDHAQDLTNRPGPAQDVALELIALGLRLALSCPAPATLDRRIASWQAFH
;
A
#
# COMPACT_ATOMS: atom_id res chain seq x y z
N MET A 1 6.92 -24.74 6.37
CA MET A 1 5.73 -25.15 5.59
C MET A 1 6.17 -25.34 4.15
N THR A 2 6.01 -26.54 3.61
CA THR A 2 6.46 -26.88 2.25
C THR A 2 5.41 -26.40 1.25
N THR A 3 5.72 -25.35 0.49
CA THR A 3 4.88 -24.90 -0.62
C THR A 3 4.92 -25.96 -1.73
N LEU A 4 3.78 -26.62 -1.99
CA LEU A 4 3.64 -27.51 -3.13
C LEU A 4 3.58 -26.67 -4.42
N PRO A 5 4.38 -26.99 -5.44
CA PRO A 5 4.33 -26.28 -6.71
C PRO A 5 2.96 -26.50 -7.36
N LEU A 6 2.42 -25.44 -7.95
CA LEU A 6 1.17 -25.52 -8.70
C LEU A 6 1.33 -26.48 -9.90
N PRO A 7 0.29 -27.25 -10.25
CA PRO A 7 0.30 -28.08 -11.44
C PRO A 7 0.61 -27.24 -12.70
N ALA A 8 1.29 -27.83 -13.69
CA ALA A 8 1.69 -27.11 -14.91
C ALA A 8 0.51 -26.45 -15.67
N TYR A 9 -0.69 -27.03 -15.59
CA TYR A 9 -1.91 -26.45 -16.19
C TYR A 9 -2.49 -25.25 -15.41
N ALA A 10 -2.02 -25.03 -14.18
CA ALA A 10 -2.42 -23.91 -13.33
C ALA A 10 -1.35 -22.79 -13.31
N GLN A 11 -0.23 -22.99 -14.03
CA GLN A 11 0.81 -22.00 -14.22
C GLN A 11 0.56 -21.27 -15.54
N LEU A 12 0.60 -19.94 -15.52
CA LEU A 12 0.54 -19.14 -16.73
C LEU A 12 1.83 -19.32 -17.53
N SER A 13 1.73 -19.42 -18.86
CA SER A 13 2.91 -19.26 -19.70
C SER A 13 3.40 -17.81 -19.66
N GLU A 14 4.66 -17.55 -19.99
CA GLU A 14 5.21 -16.19 -20.08
C GLU A 14 4.40 -15.33 -21.07
N ALA A 15 3.96 -15.92 -22.18
CA ALA A 15 3.12 -15.25 -23.16
C ALA A 15 1.71 -14.90 -22.62
N ASP A 16 1.11 -15.77 -21.80
CA ASP A 16 -0.17 -15.48 -21.15
C ASP A 16 -0.02 -14.37 -20.10
N ALA A 17 1.08 -14.38 -19.35
CA ALA A 17 1.40 -13.32 -18.40
C ALA A 17 1.56 -11.97 -19.11
N ASP A 18 2.31 -11.92 -20.22
CA ASP A 18 2.48 -10.71 -21.03
C ASP A 18 1.17 -10.20 -21.61
N ALA A 19 0.31 -11.11 -22.10
CA ALA A 19 -1.00 -10.76 -22.63
C ALA A 19 -1.92 -10.15 -21.55
N LEU A 20 -1.88 -10.68 -20.34
CA LEU A 20 -2.60 -10.13 -19.18
C LEU A 20 -2.02 -8.77 -18.76
N THR A 21 -0.70 -8.61 -18.75
CA THR A 21 -0.04 -7.32 -18.47
C THR A 21 -0.46 -6.27 -19.49
N GLU A 22 -0.49 -6.59 -20.78
CA GLU A 22 -0.91 -5.66 -21.82
C GLU A 22 -2.41 -5.36 -21.77
N LEU A 23 -3.26 -6.34 -21.41
CA LEU A 23 -4.67 -6.11 -21.15
C LEU A 23 -4.87 -5.12 -20.00
N TYR A 24 -4.16 -5.32 -18.90
CA TYR A 24 -4.20 -4.44 -17.72
C TYR A 24 -3.72 -3.02 -18.03
N ARG A 25 -2.62 -2.90 -18.79
CA ARG A 25 -2.04 -1.62 -19.20
C ARG A 25 -2.95 -0.84 -20.15
N ARG A 26 -3.66 -1.51 -21.06
CA ARG A 26 -4.65 -0.87 -21.96
C ARG A 26 -5.91 -0.45 -21.21
N GLY A 27 -6.33 -1.22 -20.20
CA GLY A 27 -7.52 -0.95 -19.40
C GLY A 27 -7.32 0.16 -18.36
N THR A 28 -6.07 0.47 -17.99
CA THR A 28 -5.76 1.40 -16.90
C THR A 28 -5.08 2.67 -17.42
N PRO A 29 -5.68 3.85 -17.27
CA PRO A 29 -5.05 5.11 -17.65
C PRO A 29 -3.66 5.30 -16.99
N PRO A 30 -2.65 5.83 -17.72
CA PRO A 30 -1.29 5.98 -17.17
C PRO A 30 -1.18 6.84 -15.92
N ASN A 31 -2.07 7.83 -15.75
CA ASN A 31 -2.16 8.64 -14.54
C ASN A 31 -2.66 7.83 -13.33
N THR A 32 -3.59 6.90 -13.55
CA THR A 32 -4.10 5.99 -12.51
C THR A 32 -3.02 5.02 -12.07
N LEU A 33 -2.27 4.42 -13.00
CA LEU A 33 -1.13 3.54 -12.67
C LEU A 33 -0.11 4.24 -11.79
N ARG A 34 0.31 5.45 -12.16
CA ARG A 34 1.27 6.23 -11.36
C ARG A 34 0.71 6.60 -9.99
N ALA A 35 -0.60 6.88 -9.88
CA ALA A 35 -1.21 7.17 -8.60
C ALA A 35 -1.19 5.94 -7.68
N TRP A 36 -1.49 4.76 -8.23
CA TRP A 36 -1.43 3.48 -7.53
C TRP A 36 -0.02 3.09 -7.11
N GLU A 37 0.98 3.24 -7.99
CA GLU A 37 2.39 2.99 -7.66
C GLU A 37 2.86 3.87 -6.49
N ARG A 38 2.50 5.16 -6.50
CA ARG A 38 2.85 6.09 -5.42
C ARG A 38 2.17 5.73 -4.11
N ASP A 39 0.90 5.31 -4.15
CA ASP A 39 0.19 4.88 -2.95
C ASP A 39 0.74 3.56 -2.41
N LEU A 40 1.09 2.61 -3.28
CA LEU A 40 1.70 1.36 -2.88
C LEU A 40 3.06 1.58 -2.22
N ALA A 41 3.91 2.45 -2.79
CA ALA A 41 5.17 2.84 -2.18
C ALA A 41 4.97 3.47 -0.79
N TYR A 42 3.97 4.33 -0.65
CA TYR A 42 3.62 4.94 0.64
C TYR A 42 3.17 3.89 1.67
N ILE A 43 2.24 3.02 1.28
CA ILE A 43 1.67 2.00 2.17
C ILE A 43 2.76 0.99 2.59
N ALA A 44 3.63 0.58 1.65
CA ALA A 44 4.74 -0.31 1.94
C ALA A 44 5.73 0.29 2.94
N ALA A 45 6.10 1.56 2.76
CA ALA A 45 6.96 2.27 3.70
C ALA A 45 6.32 2.40 5.08
N TRP A 46 5.03 2.75 5.14
CA TRP A 46 4.30 2.81 6.40
C TRP A 46 4.27 1.44 7.11
N LYS A 47 4.00 0.36 6.37
CA LYS A 47 3.93 -1.00 6.91
C LYS A 47 5.28 -1.44 7.47
N MET A 48 6.36 -1.16 6.75
CA MET A 48 7.73 -1.39 7.22
C MET A 48 8.04 -0.61 8.49
N ALA A 49 7.72 0.68 8.54
CA ALA A 49 7.98 1.52 9.72
C ALA A 49 7.14 1.09 10.94
N ALA A 50 5.87 0.75 10.74
CA ALA A 50 4.95 0.44 11.83
C ALA A 50 5.10 -0.99 12.38
N PHE A 51 5.52 -1.95 11.55
CA PHE A 51 5.55 -3.38 11.93
C PHE A 51 6.91 -4.07 11.69
N GLY A 52 7.86 -3.42 11.01
CA GLY A 52 9.15 -4.02 10.64
C GLY A 52 9.02 -5.14 9.59
N GLN A 53 7.92 -5.18 8.84
CA GLN A 53 7.60 -6.26 7.89
C GLN A 53 7.12 -5.68 6.56
N PRO A 54 7.41 -6.33 5.42
CA PRO A 54 6.88 -5.92 4.13
C PRO A 54 5.37 -6.16 4.05
N LEU A 55 4.71 -5.55 3.05
CA LEU A 55 3.33 -5.89 2.74
C LEU A 55 3.22 -7.37 2.34
N SER A 56 2.17 -8.02 2.82
CA SER A 56 1.82 -9.39 2.46
C SER A 56 0.37 -9.42 2.02
N TRP A 57 0.12 -9.84 0.78
CA TRP A 57 -1.24 -9.94 0.23
C TRP A 57 -1.76 -11.39 0.29
N PRO A 58 -3.01 -11.62 0.73
CA PRO A 58 -3.92 -10.64 1.33
C PRO A 58 -3.43 -10.17 2.70
N GLU A 59 -3.50 -8.87 2.95
CA GLU A 59 -3.04 -8.27 4.21
C GLU A 59 -4.09 -8.42 5.31
N ASP A 60 -3.66 -8.48 6.58
CA ASP A 60 -4.55 -8.63 7.74
C ASP A 60 -5.44 -7.38 7.90
N GLU A 61 -6.74 -7.58 8.14
CA GLU A 61 -7.71 -6.50 8.36
C GLU A 61 -7.26 -5.53 9.47
N LYS A 62 -6.62 -6.04 10.52
CA LYS A 62 -6.10 -5.21 11.63
C LYS A 62 -5.01 -4.25 11.16
N VAL A 63 -4.25 -4.62 10.15
CA VAL A 63 -3.20 -3.77 9.57
C VAL A 63 -3.86 -2.63 8.79
N ALA A 64 -4.88 -2.93 7.97
CA ALA A 64 -5.65 -1.90 7.27
C ALA A 64 -6.35 -0.93 8.25
N LEU A 65 -6.96 -1.44 9.33
CA LEU A 65 -7.57 -0.61 10.37
C LEU A 65 -6.54 0.27 11.09
N ARG A 66 -5.35 -0.27 11.38
CA ARG A 66 -4.27 0.51 11.98
C ARG A 66 -3.79 1.62 11.05
N PHE A 67 -3.69 1.35 9.75
CA PHE A 67 -3.37 2.37 8.74
C PHE A 67 -4.36 3.53 8.81
N ILE A 68 -5.66 3.24 8.82
CA ILE A 68 -6.70 4.27 8.93
C ILE A 68 -6.55 5.06 10.22
N LEU A 69 -6.36 4.37 11.36
CA LEU A 69 -6.24 5.01 12.67
C LEU A 69 -5.05 5.98 12.75
N ASP A 70 -3.88 5.59 12.24
CA ASP A 70 -2.65 6.40 12.24
C ASP A 70 -2.77 7.64 11.33
N HIS A 71 -3.64 7.59 10.33
CA HIS A 71 -3.82 8.66 9.34
C HIS A 71 -5.10 9.49 9.56
N ALA A 72 -6.01 9.09 10.44
CA ALA A 72 -7.21 9.86 10.76
C ALA A 72 -7.01 10.92 11.86
N GLN A 73 -5.81 10.99 12.44
CA GLN A 73 -5.52 11.81 13.62
C GLN A 73 -4.45 12.87 13.32
N ASP A 74 -4.53 14.00 14.03
CA ASP A 74 -3.40 14.93 14.15
C ASP A 74 -2.39 14.37 15.15
N LEU A 75 -1.15 14.20 14.70
CA LEU A 75 -0.07 13.62 15.48
C LEU A 75 0.90 14.68 16.05
N THR A 76 0.68 15.98 15.79
CA THR A 76 1.65 17.06 16.11
C THR A 76 2.06 17.08 17.59
N ASN A 77 1.11 16.90 18.50
CA ASN A 77 1.34 16.90 19.96
C ASN A 77 0.93 15.57 20.60
N ARG A 78 1.09 14.46 19.87
CA ARG A 78 0.69 13.11 20.32
C ARG A 78 1.87 12.15 20.17
N PRO A 79 2.85 12.18 21.09
CA PRO A 79 4.00 11.30 21.03
C PRO A 79 3.57 9.83 21.15
N GLY A 80 4.30 8.95 20.49
CA GLY A 80 4.07 7.52 20.49
C GLY A 80 4.23 6.90 19.10
N PRO A 81 3.95 5.59 18.96
CA PRO A 81 4.33 4.82 17.77
C PRO A 81 3.81 5.39 16.44
N ALA A 82 2.60 5.95 16.42
CA ALA A 82 2.04 6.54 15.20
C ALA A 82 2.80 7.82 14.78
N GLN A 83 3.22 8.65 15.73
CA GLN A 83 4.02 9.84 15.46
C GLN A 83 5.42 9.46 14.97
N ASP A 84 6.04 8.47 15.60
CA ASP A 84 7.37 7.98 15.21
C ASP A 84 7.38 7.49 13.74
N VAL A 85 6.38 6.68 13.37
CA VAL A 85 6.18 6.22 11.99
C VAL A 85 5.93 7.41 11.04
N ALA A 86 5.12 8.39 11.45
CA ALA A 86 4.86 9.56 10.61
C ALA A 86 6.12 10.41 10.40
N LEU A 87 6.98 10.55 11.42
CA LEU A 87 8.27 11.24 11.30
C LEU A 87 9.22 10.51 10.36
N GLU A 88 9.26 9.18 10.41
CA GLU A 88 10.05 8.38 9.46
C GLU A 88 9.56 8.59 8.02
N LEU A 89 8.25 8.56 7.79
CA LEU A 89 7.68 8.83 6.47
C LEU A 89 7.96 10.26 5.98
N ILE A 90 8.03 11.24 6.89
CA ILE A 90 8.44 12.62 6.56
C ILE A 90 9.91 12.65 6.15
N ALA A 91 10.78 11.97 6.90
CA ALA A 91 12.21 11.88 6.57
C ALA A 91 12.45 11.23 5.20
N LEU A 92 11.60 10.27 4.80
CA LEU A 92 11.61 9.64 3.48
C LEU A 92 10.95 10.48 2.38
N GLY A 93 10.38 11.65 2.70
CA GLY A 93 9.67 12.50 1.75
C GLY A 93 8.32 11.94 1.27
N LEU A 94 7.78 10.95 1.98
CA LEU A 94 6.52 10.27 1.65
C LEU A 94 5.31 10.92 2.32
N ARG A 95 5.53 11.62 3.45
CA ARG A 95 4.52 12.39 4.18
C ARG A 95 4.97 13.84 4.33
N LEU A 96 4.03 14.79 4.24
CA LEU A 96 4.37 16.23 4.31
C LEU A 96 4.45 16.76 5.75
N ALA A 97 3.58 16.30 6.64
CA ALA A 97 3.46 16.82 8.01
C ALA A 97 2.79 15.81 8.95
N LEU A 98 2.92 16.06 10.26
CA LEU A 98 2.26 15.29 11.32
C LEU A 98 0.75 15.57 11.43
N SER A 99 0.28 16.67 10.86
CA SER A 99 -1.14 16.98 10.82
C SER A 99 -1.93 15.89 10.10
N CYS A 100 -3.23 15.86 10.39
CA CYS A 100 -4.14 14.94 9.73
C CYS A 100 -4.18 15.24 8.22
N PRO A 101 -3.98 14.25 7.34
CA PRO A 101 -4.18 14.42 5.91
C PRO A 101 -5.63 14.81 5.58
N ALA A 102 -5.82 15.47 4.44
CA ALA A 102 -7.17 15.72 3.92
C ALA A 102 -7.93 14.39 3.73
N PRO A 103 -9.23 14.32 4.03
CA PRO A 103 -10.03 13.10 3.90
C PRO A 103 -9.89 12.41 2.54
N ALA A 104 -9.93 13.20 1.46
CA ALA A 104 -9.76 12.68 0.09
C ALA A 104 -8.41 11.97 -0.15
N THR A 105 -7.35 12.36 0.57
CA THR A 105 -6.04 11.68 0.49
C THR A 105 -6.10 10.31 1.14
N LEU A 106 -6.80 10.19 2.28
CA LEU A 106 -7.00 8.91 2.96
C LEU A 106 -7.91 8.00 2.14
N ASP A 107 -9.04 8.52 1.63
CA ASP A 107 -9.97 7.78 0.77
C ASP A 107 -9.28 7.21 -0.46
N ARG A 108 -8.44 8.02 -1.13
CA ARG A 108 -7.66 7.58 -2.30
C ARG A 108 -6.72 6.43 -1.95
N ARG A 109 -6.05 6.47 -0.80
CA ARG A 109 -5.14 5.41 -0.36
C ARG A 109 -5.89 4.13 0.04
N ILE A 110 -7.07 4.26 0.64
CA ILE A 110 -7.95 3.12 0.93
C ILE A 110 -8.43 2.48 -0.38
N ALA A 111 -8.81 3.27 -1.38
CA ALA A 111 -9.18 2.76 -2.70
C ALA A 111 -8.01 2.04 -3.38
N SER A 112 -6.79 2.58 -3.28
CA SER A 112 -5.57 1.91 -3.75
C SER A 112 -5.36 0.58 -3.02
N TRP A 113 -5.53 0.55 -1.70
CA TRP A 113 -5.45 -0.69 -0.92
C TRP A 113 -6.46 -1.75 -1.40
N GLN A 114 -7.71 -1.36 -1.61
CA GLN A 114 -8.77 -2.25 -2.12
C GLN A 114 -8.50 -2.77 -3.53
N ALA A 115 -7.79 -2.01 -4.37
CA ALA A 115 -7.43 -2.45 -5.71
C ALA A 115 -6.32 -3.52 -5.73
N PHE A 116 -5.56 -3.67 -4.64
CA PHE A 116 -4.47 -4.63 -4.50
C PHE A 116 -4.81 -5.87 -3.65
N HIS A 117 -5.92 -5.82 -2.90
CA HIS A 117 -6.44 -6.91 -2.07
C HIS A 117 -7.29 -7.89 -2.88
#